data_AF-A0A5C3NFW1-F1
#
_entry.id   AF-A0A5C3NFW1-F1
#
_cell.length_a   1.000
_cell.length_b   1.000
_cell.length_c   1.000
_cell.angle_alpha   90.00
_cell.angle_beta   90.00
_cell.angle_gamma   90.00
#
_symmetry.space_group_name_H-M   'P 1'
#
loop_
_entity.id
_entity.type
_entity.pdbx_description
1 polymer ?
#
loop_
_entity_poly.entity_id
_entity_poly.type
_entity_poly.pdbx_seq_one_letter_code
_entity_poly.pdbx_strand_id
1 'polypeptide(L)'
;MNPDNATWFNQFTIIFEIVSAYATVGLSLGIPTQNYSLSGAFQPLSKIIMCAVMLRGRHRDLPVAVDRAILLPHEFSKVEAAGQTHIIPENKDITLSPVEDNTDRARVA
;
A
#
# COMPACT_ATOMS: atom_id res chain seq x y z
N MET A 1 -30.52 -36.57 -5.80
CA MET A 1 -30.31 -35.19 -5.28
C MET A 1 -31.01 -34.26 -6.24
N ASN A 2 -32.04 -33.53 -5.82
CA ASN A 2 -32.66 -32.54 -6.70
C ASN A 2 -31.78 -31.27 -6.70
N PRO A 3 -31.14 -30.87 -7.82
CA PRO A 3 -30.28 -29.68 -7.86
C PRO A 3 -31.03 -28.40 -7.48
N ASP A 4 -32.36 -28.37 -7.67
CA ASP A 4 -33.20 -27.22 -7.38
C ASP A 4 -33.36 -26.93 -5.87
N ASN A 5 -33.00 -27.91 -5.01
CA ASN A 5 -33.10 -27.82 -3.55
C ASN A 5 -31.77 -28.21 -2.88
N ALA A 6 -30.64 -27.78 -3.44
CA ALA A 6 -29.34 -27.96 -2.83
C ALA A 6 -29.18 -27.07 -1.59
N THR A 7 -29.66 -27.53 -0.43
CA THR A 7 -29.61 -26.77 0.83
C THR A 7 -28.20 -26.40 1.29
N TRP A 8 -27.21 -27.21 0.91
CA TRP A 8 -25.79 -26.98 1.17
C TRP A 8 -25.17 -25.90 0.27
N PHE A 9 -25.80 -25.59 -0.88
CA PHE A 9 -25.39 -24.54 -1.79
C PHE A 9 -26.35 -23.36 -1.68
N ASN A 10 -26.19 -22.60 -0.60
CA ASN A 10 -27.00 -21.41 -0.33
C ASN A 10 -26.12 -20.17 -0.14
N GLN A 11 -26.72 -18.99 -0.21
CA GLN A 11 -26.02 -17.71 -0.11
C GLN A 11 -25.23 -17.58 1.21
N PHE A 12 -25.82 -18.02 2.33
CA PHE A 12 -25.18 -17.98 3.65
C PHE A 12 -23.88 -18.80 3.68
N THR A 13 -23.91 -20.01 3.14
CA THR A 13 -22.78 -20.94 3.10
C THR A 13 -21.64 -20.37 2.25
N ILE A 14 -21.96 -19.73 1.13
CA ILE A 14 -20.96 -19.04 0.29
C ILE A 14 -20.34 -17.86 1.04
N ILE A 15 -21.15 -16.99 1.65
CA ILE A 15 -20.64 -15.83 2.41
C ILE A 15 -19.77 -16.30 3.58
N PHE A 16 -20.23 -17.29 4.35
CA PHE A 16 -19.48 -17.89 5.44
C PHE A 16 -18.13 -18.43 4.97
N GLU A 17 -18.11 -19.16 3.85
CA GLU A 17 -16.88 -19.73 3.28
C GLU A 17 -15.87 -18.63 2.89
N ILE A 18 -16.34 -17.55 2.25
CA ILE A 18 -15.50 -16.42 1.84
C ILE A 18 -14.97 -15.66 3.06
N VAL A 19 -15.81 -15.38 4.06
CA VAL A 19 -15.41 -14.68 5.29
C VAL A 19 -14.39 -15.51 6.07
N SER A 20 -14.62 -16.82 6.21
CA SER A 20 -13.69 -17.76 6.84
C SER A 20 -12.33 -17.79 6.12
N ALA A 21 -12.34 -17.80 4.79
CA ALA A 21 -11.12 -17.72 3.98
C ALA A 21 -10.40 -16.39 4.15
N TYR A 22 -11.13 -15.26 4.15
CA TYR A 22 -10.55 -13.92 4.34
C TYR A 22 -9.95 -13.74 5.74
N ALA A 23 -10.62 -14.24 6.78
CA ALA A 23 -10.06 -14.21 8.13
C ALA A 23 -8.99 -15.30 8.37
N THR A 24 -8.76 -16.18 7.39
CA THR A 24 -7.83 -17.31 7.46
C THR A 24 -8.10 -18.28 8.61
N VAL A 25 -9.39 -18.44 8.97
CA VAL A 25 -9.84 -19.34 10.04
C VAL A 25 -9.81 -20.80 9.56
N GLY A 26 -10.23 -21.04 8.31
CA GLY A 26 -10.24 -22.37 7.71
C GLY A 26 -11.45 -23.24 8.10
N LEU A 27 -12.50 -22.66 8.70
CA LEU A 27 -13.77 -23.35 8.94
C LEU A 27 -14.63 -23.36 7.67
N SER A 28 -15.36 -24.44 7.45
CA SER A 28 -16.27 -24.61 6.32
C SER A 28 -17.48 -25.44 6.74
N LEU A 29 -18.65 -25.14 6.16
CA LEU A 29 -19.84 -25.99 6.28
C LEU A 29 -19.77 -27.23 5.37
N GLY A 30 -18.78 -27.28 4.48
CA GLY A 30 -18.49 -28.42 3.63
C GLY A 30 -19.61 -28.72 2.61
N ILE A 31 -19.53 -29.92 2.04
CA ILE A 31 -20.62 -30.48 1.23
C ILE A 31 -21.04 -31.84 1.80
N PRO A 32 -22.32 -32.23 1.68
CA PRO A 32 -22.80 -33.47 2.29
C PRO A 32 -22.24 -34.74 1.64
N THR A 33 -21.64 -34.63 0.45
CA THR A 33 -21.22 -35.79 -0.34
C THR A 33 -19.75 -36.14 -0.16
N GLN A 34 -18.91 -35.24 0.38
CA GLN A 34 -17.45 -35.40 0.43
C GLN A 34 -16.85 -34.65 1.63
N ASN A 35 -15.74 -35.17 2.16
CA ASN A 35 -15.04 -34.61 3.33
C ASN A 35 -14.05 -33.49 2.95
N TYR A 36 -14.52 -32.50 2.21
CA TYR A 36 -13.75 -31.30 1.91
C TYR A 36 -14.59 -30.03 2.16
N SER A 37 -13.93 -28.90 2.32
CA SER A 37 -14.58 -27.59 2.47
C SER A 37 -15.43 -27.24 1.24
N LEU A 38 -16.48 -26.43 1.36
CA LEU A 38 -17.32 -26.00 0.23
C LEU A 38 -16.47 -25.49 -0.95
N SER A 39 -15.40 -24.75 -0.66
CA SER A 39 -14.41 -24.27 -1.64
C SER A 39 -13.67 -25.37 -2.43
N GLY A 40 -13.62 -26.59 -1.91
CA GLY A 40 -13.10 -27.78 -2.58
C GLY A 40 -13.96 -28.26 -3.75
N ALA A 41 -15.28 -28.04 -3.70
CA ALA A 41 -16.22 -28.34 -4.80
C ALA A 41 -16.18 -27.30 -5.93
N PHE A 42 -15.53 -26.15 -5.74
CA PHE A 42 -15.54 -25.08 -6.73
C PHE A 42 -14.77 -25.44 -8.01
N GLN A 43 -15.14 -24.76 -9.10
CA GLN A 43 -14.40 -24.83 -10.35
C GLN A 43 -12.97 -24.27 -10.17
N PRO A 44 -11.99 -24.68 -11.00
CA PRO A 44 -10.59 -24.28 -10.85
C PRO A 44 -10.37 -22.76 -10.78
N LEU A 45 -11.12 -21.98 -11.57
CA LEU A 45 -11.03 -20.52 -11.56
C LEU A 45 -11.42 -19.93 -10.19
N SER A 46 -12.52 -20.40 -9.62
CA SER A 46 -13.01 -19.98 -8.31
C SER A 46 -12.06 -20.36 -7.17
N LYS A 47 -11.31 -21.46 -7.31
CA LYS A 47 -10.26 -21.83 -6.34
C LYS A 47 -9.12 -20.81 -6.33
N ILE A 48 -8.73 -20.27 -7.50
CA ILE A 48 -7.73 -19.19 -7.57
C ILE A 48 -8.24 -17.93 -6.85
N ILE A 49 -9.51 -17.57 -7.06
CA ILE A 49 -10.13 -16.44 -6.35
C ILE A 49 -10.10 -16.68 -4.84
N MET A 50 -10.44 -17.89 -4.37
CA MET A 50 -10.35 -18.25 -2.96
C MET A 50 -8.91 -18.17 -2.42
N CYS A 51 -7.91 -18.60 -3.18
CA CYS A 51 -6.50 -18.42 -2.81
C CYS A 51 -6.16 -16.93 -2.68
N ALA A 52 -6.60 -16.08 -3.61
CA ALA A 52 -6.39 -14.64 -3.54
C ALA A 52 -7.06 -14.02 -2.30
N VAL A 53 -8.26 -14.47 -1.92
CA VAL A 53 -8.97 -14.05 -0.71
C VAL A 53 -8.19 -14.44 0.56
N MET A 54 -7.66 -15.66 0.63
CA MET A 54 -6.82 -16.11 1.76
C MET A 54 -5.51 -15.32 1.85
N LEU A 55 -4.88 -15.04 0.71
CA LEU A 55 -3.69 -14.19 0.64
C LEU A 55 -4.01 -12.77 1.08
N ARG A 56 -5.14 -12.19 0.63
CA ARG A 56 -5.60 -10.86 1.05
C ARG A 56 -5.88 -10.79 2.54
N GLY A 57 -6.44 -11.85 3.11
CA GLY A 57 -6.65 -11.99 4.55
C GLY A 57 -5.38 -11.87 5.39
N ARG A 58 -4.29 -12.49 4.92
CA ARG A 58 -2.97 -12.43 5.57
C ARG A 58 -2.20 -11.17 5.23
N HIS A 59 -2.34 -10.70 4.00
CA HIS A 59 -1.98 -9.35 3.58
C HIS A 59 -3.02 -8.38 4.14
N ARG A 60 -3.29 -8.44 5.47
CA ARG A 60 -3.93 -7.36 6.22
C ARG A 60 -3.35 -6.13 5.60
N ASP A 61 -4.12 -5.38 4.80
CA ASP A 61 -3.60 -4.15 4.25
C ASP A 61 -3.13 -3.42 5.48
N LEU A 62 -1.81 -3.31 5.61
CA LEU A 62 -1.27 -2.45 6.62
C LEU A 62 -2.01 -1.13 6.33
N PRO A 63 -2.62 -0.49 7.34
CA PRO A 63 -3.27 0.81 7.16
C PRO A 63 -2.19 1.84 6.75
N VAL A 64 -1.76 1.75 5.49
CA VAL A 64 -0.59 2.38 4.85
C VAL A 64 -0.89 2.64 3.36
N ALA A 65 -2.11 2.34 2.89
CA ALA A 65 -2.63 2.96 1.66
C ALA A 65 -3.86 3.86 1.93
N VAL A 66 -4.49 3.74 3.11
CA VAL A 66 -5.73 4.46 3.48
C VAL A 66 -5.55 5.25 4.76
N ASP A 67 -4.47 6.01 4.89
CA ASP A 67 -4.75 7.37 5.36
C ASP A 67 -3.84 8.42 4.70
N ARG A 68 -4.05 8.62 3.39
CA ARG A 68 -3.69 9.89 2.76
C ARG A 68 -4.53 11.07 3.29
N ALA A 69 -5.57 10.86 4.10
CA ALA A 69 -6.33 11.95 4.71
C ALA A 69 -5.65 12.52 5.99
N ILE A 70 -4.60 11.88 6.51
CA ILE A 70 -3.68 12.45 7.52
C ILE A 70 -2.35 12.92 6.92
N LEU A 71 -2.22 12.97 5.60
CA LEU A 71 -1.06 13.60 4.97
C LEU A 71 -1.19 15.11 5.23
N LEU A 72 -0.51 15.58 6.29
CA LEU A 72 -0.51 17.00 6.64
C LEU A 72 0.01 17.80 5.44
N PRO A 73 -0.62 18.94 5.10
CA PRO A 73 -0.26 19.79 3.95
C PRO A 73 1.21 20.24 3.85
N HIS A 74 2.02 20.03 4.89
CA HIS A 74 3.42 20.43 4.93
C HIS A 74 4.39 19.42 4.27
N GLU A 75 3.97 18.17 4.02
CA GLU A 75 4.82 17.15 3.38
C GLU A 75 4.70 17.09 1.85
N PHE A 76 3.91 17.97 1.22
CA PHE A 76 3.83 18.04 -0.25
C PHE A 76 5.08 18.65 -0.88
N SER A 77 5.81 19.53 -0.18
CA SER A 77 6.94 20.27 -0.78
C SER A 77 8.26 19.49 -0.85
N LYS A 78 8.36 18.29 -0.25
CA LYS A 78 9.64 17.54 -0.25
C LYS A 78 9.69 16.37 -1.24
N VAL A 79 8.55 15.88 -1.72
CA VAL A 79 8.51 14.72 -2.63
C VAL A 79 8.73 15.11 -4.10
N GLU A 80 8.49 16.36 -4.48
CA GLU A 80 8.84 16.85 -5.83
C GLU A 80 10.36 17.13 -5.98
N ALA A 81 11.10 17.21 -4.86
CA ALA A 81 12.54 17.49 -4.85
C ALA A 81 13.44 16.23 -4.83
N ALA A 82 12.88 15.02 -4.95
CA ALA A 82 13.67 13.78 -5.00
C ALA A 82 14.08 13.36 -6.43
N GLY A 83 14.16 14.33 -7.34
CA GLY A 83 14.59 14.15 -8.74
C GLY A 83 15.76 15.04 -9.16
N GLN A 84 16.58 15.55 -8.23
CA GLN A 84 17.74 16.36 -8.59
C GLN A 84 19.00 15.94 -7.82
N THR A 85 19.93 15.43 -8.62
CA THR A 85 21.36 15.24 -8.44
C THR A 85 21.98 16.16 -7.39
N HIS A 86 22.67 15.56 -6.42
CA HIS A 86 23.65 16.25 -5.59
C HIS A 86 24.78 16.80 -6.49
N ILE A 87 24.67 18.07 -6.87
CA ILE A 87 25.78 18.88 -7.39
C ILE A 87 26.10 19.89 -6.27
N ILE A 88 27.38 19.93 -5.91
CA ILE A 88 28.00 20.79 -4.90
C ILE A 88 27.51 22.24 -5.05
N PRO A 89 27.16 22.96 -3.96
CA PRO A 89 26.67 24.32 -4.07
C PRO A 89 27.76 25.25 -4.62
N GLU A 90 27.55 25.81 -5.81
CA GLU A 90 28.28 26.98 -6.30
C GLU A 90 27.76 28.19 -5.52
N ASN A 91 28.47 28.54 -4.45
CA ASN A 91 28.30 29.79 -3.73
C ASN A 91 28.70 30.96 -4.64
N LYS A 92 27.74 31.52 -5.38
CA LYS A 92 27.97 32.62 -6.33
C LYS A 92 27.77 34.01 -5.73
N ASP A 93 27.57 34.10 -4.41
CA ASP A 93 27.36 35.37 -3.70
C ASP A 93 28.64 35.88 -3.00
N ILE A 94 29.77 35.16 -3.13
CA ILE A 94 31.11 35.74 -2.91
C ILE A 94 31.57 36.38 -4.23
N THR A 95 30.75 37.26 -4.79
CA THR A 95 31.31 38.41 -5.50
C THR A 95 32.01 39.25 -4.43
N LEU A 96 33.33 39.08 -4.35
CA LEU A 96 34.24 40.06 -3.77
C LEU A 96 33.87 41.42 -4.38
N SER A 97 33.08 42.22 -3.68
CA SER A 97 33.15 43.66 -3.88
C SER A 97 34.61 44.05 -3.65
N PRO A 98 35.22 44.87 -4.52
CA PRO A 98 36.55 45.38 -4.28
C PRO A 98 36.56 46.03 -2.89
N VAL A 99 37.38 45.49 -1.98
CA VAL A 99 37.68 46.18 -0.74
C VAL A 99 38.37 47.48 -1.15
N GLU A 100 37.69 48.61 -0.96
CA GLU A 100 38.31 49.92 -1.14
C GLU A 100 39.47 50.05 -0.15
N ASP A 101 40.69 49.95 -0.67
CA ASP A 101 41.91 50.14 0.09
C ASP A 101 42.09 51.63 0.40
N ASN A 102 41.68 52.05 1.61
CA ASN A 102 41.83 53.42 2.09
C ASN A 102 43.26 53.74 2.57
N THR A 103 44.26 52.97 2.17
CA THR A 103 45.65 53.14 2.63
C THR A 103 46.34 54.38 2.03
N ASP A 104 45.82 54.97 0.95
CA ASP A 104 46.41 56.16 0.32
C ASP A 104 46.02 57.51 0.96
N ARG A 105 45.02 57.55 1.85
CA ARG A 105 44.66 58.80 2.57
C ARG A 105 45.55 59.08 3.78
N ALA A 106 46.41 58.14 4.18
CA ALA A 106 47.28 58.27 5.34
C ALA A 106 48.69 58.80 5.01
N ARG A 107 48.99 59.13 3.75
CA ARG A 107 50.35 59.50 3.29
C ARG A 107 50.53 60.95 2.79
N VAL A 108 49.50 61.81 2.87
CA VAL A 108 49.56 63.19 2.34
C VAL A 108 49.26 64.27 3.39
N ALA A 109 49.68 64.05 4.64
CA ALA A 109 49.73 65.09 5.67
C ALA A 109 51.16 65.23 6.20
#